data_AF-A0A2P8MHZ7-F1
#
_entry.id   AF-A0A2P8MHZ7-F1
#
_cell.length_a   1.000
_cell.length_b   1.000
_cell.length_c   1.000
_cell.angle_alpha   90.00
_cell.angle_beta   90.00
_cell.angle_gamma   90.00
#
_symmetry.space_group_name_H-M   'P 1'
#
loop_
_entity.id
_entity.type
_entity.pdbx_description
1 polymer ?
#
loop_
_entity_poly.entity_id
_entity_poly.type
_entity_poly.pdbx_seq_one_letter_code
_entity_poly.pdbx_strand_id
1 'polypeptide(L)'
;MRIKNKCLVLLIPLGISIMFDIRVKAFQPVSHYVVIEQAESKMSNDSIIRKAIEAYPNVAAWGSVGPDLGYMQVGELGDYSPWGDRYHYYKVGTYAAKQLKNALETRDMKKIAFAAGWISHVTGDLACHGIYVNPECGVYLDNKDGRKQHKHMEAEAEPYAWVNIAGHSINDYNSNNMSNNVFKGTDDIPFDLMNETSKEVYGQSPSTAEEKLWASTLLTGLRTGVGYSYTDYNESKQFLSINSREQRLNASFSQGINQCYKLLTYSENGDYSKFTDRWNLDVGKSSSPISSLTTIISTGTNLGSGTDDDIYFGIHLNNGQKKEWLLDKETYNDFENGATDEYYLYINDMDFLPTMVDKVWVRKNSTGSFAGNWFFKALRIDANGNDVLSVSPNEWITDSNSQAEFNSDWSSVTNLTDPEF
;
A
#
# COMPACT_ATOMS: atom_id res chain seq x y z
N MET A 1 -71.51 6.55 1.40
CA MET A 1 -71.21 6.66 2.84
C MET A 1 -69.69 6.66 3.01
N ARG A 2 -69.14 7.73 3.60
CA ARG A 2 -67.70 7.97 3.79
C ARG A 2 -67.04 6.86 4.61
N ILE A 3 -65.86 6.37 4.21
CA ILE A 3 -64.77 6.04 5.14
C ILE A 3 -63.44 6.48 4.50
N LYS A 4 -62.71 7.30 5.26
CA LYS A 4 -61.41 7.90 4.93
C LYS A 4 -60.30 6.88 5.20
N ASN A 5 -59.48 6.55 4.21
CA ASN A 5 -58.16 5.96 4.47
C ASN A 5 -57.15 7.10 4.58
N LYS A 6 -56.70 7.37 5.81
CA LYS A 6 -55.55 8.24 6.09
C LYS A 6 -54.30 7.43 5.77
N CYS A 7 -53.59 7.77 4.70
CA CYS A 7 -52.18 7.40 4.55
C CYS A 7 -51.38 8.19 5.59
N LEU A 8 -50.87 7.47 6.60
CA LEU A 8 -49.90 8.00 7.53
C LEU A 8 -48.55 8.03 6.80
N VAL A 9 -48.13 9.20 6.33
CA VAL A 9 -46.76 9.45 5.88
C VAL A 9 -45.88 9.42 7.12
N LEU A 10 -45.12 8.35 7.30
CA LEU A 10 -44.05 8.30 8.29
C LEU A 10 -42.84 9.05 7.71
N LEU A 11 -42.78 10.35 8.01
CA LEU A 11 -41.53 11.09 7.99
C LEU A 11 -40.65 10.50 9.10
N ILE A 12 -39.56 9.84 8.74
CA ILE A 12 -38.46 9.54 9.66
C ILE A 12 -37.39 10.63 9.43
N PRO A 13 -37.35 11.69 10.25
CA PRO A 13 -36.15 12.47 10.39
C PRO A 13 -35.33 11.79 11.49
N LEU A 14 -34.19 11.20 11.14
CA LEU A 14 -33.05 11.20 12.05
C LEU A 14 -31.79 10.91 11.24
N GLY A 15 -31.05 11.99 11.01
CA GLY A 15 -29.64 11.88 10.71
C GLY A 15 -28.98 11.16 11.87
N ILE A 16 -28.65 9.90 11.64
CA ILE A 16 -27.56 9.27 12.36
C ILE A 16 -26.35 9.55 11.48
N SER A 17 -25.68 10.67 11.76
CA SER A 17 -24.27 10.80 11.40
C SER A 17 -23.54 9.74 12.21
N ILE A 18 -23.50 8.51 11.68
CA ILE A 18 -22.50 7.55 12.09
C ILE A 18 -21.21 8.18 11.59
N MET A 19 -20.55 8.94 12.47
CA MET A 19 -19.14 9.23 12.31
C MET A 19 -18.44 7.89 12.40
N PHE A 20 -18.38 7.18 11.28
CA PHE A 20 -17.32 6.22 11.10
C PHE A 20 -16.04 7.00 11.30
N ASP A 21 -15.25 6.60 12.30
CA ASP A 21 -13.89 7.07 12.49
C ASP A 21 -13.08 6.50 11.31
N ILE A 22 -13.32 7.04 10.11
CA ILE A 22 -12.55 6.76 8.90
C ILE A 22 -11.21 7.48 9.10
N ARG A 23 -10.41 6.95 10.02
CA ARG A 23 -9.00 7.31 10.13
C ARG A 23 -8.32 6.63 8.97
N VAL A 24 -8.07 7.44 7.95
CA VAL A 24 -7.23 7.11 6.81
C VAL A 24 -6.00 6.35 7.30
N LYS A 25 -5.78 5.19 6.68
CA LYS A 25 -4.68 4.27 6.93
C LYS A 25 -3.56 4.63 5.96
N ALA A 26 -2.50 5.24 6.46
CA ALA A 26 -1.23 5.44 5.76
C ALA A 26 -0.32 6.28 6.65
N PHE A 27 0.99 6.16 6.44
CA PHE A 27 1.95 7.13 6.93
C PHE A 27 1.52 8.52 6.46
N GLN A 28 1.52 9.47 7.39
CA GLN A 28 0.77 10.69 7.16
C GLN A 28 1.47 11.59 6.10
N PRO A 29 0.70 12.28 5.24
CA PRO A 29 1.16 13.00 4.05
C PRO A 29 2.42 13.87 4.19
N VAL A 30 2.56 14.61 5.28
CA VAL A 30 3.61 15.61 5.45
C VAL A 30 4.98 14.95 5.58
N SER A 31 5.05 13.80 6.23
CA SER A 31 6.30 13.09 6.43
C SER A 31 6.91 12.62 5.10
N HIS A 32 6.12 12.15 4.14
CA HIS A 32 6.62 11.77 2.80
C HIS A 32 7.03 12.98 1.96
N TYR A 33 6.32 14.10 2.10
CA TYR A 33 6.73 15.37 1.48
C TYR A 33 8.10 15.83 2.01
N VAL A 34 8.33 15.72 3.32
CA VAL A 34 9.65 16.01 3.92
C VAL A 34 10.75 15.15 3.30
N VAL A 35 10.49 13.86 3.01
CA VAL A 35 11.50 13.01 2.37
C VAL A 35 11.90 13.54 0.98
N ILE A 36 10.95 13.91 0.12
CA ILE A 36 11.30 14.42 -1.23
C ILE A 36 11.98 15.78 -1.18
N GLU A 37 11.52 16.68 -0.31
CA GLU A 37 12.12 18.01 -0.13
C GLU A 37 13.59 17.89 0.31
N GLN A 38 13.87 17.03 1.29
CA GLN A 38 15.23 16.83 1.78
C GLN A 38 16.10 16.04 0.79
N ALA A 39 15.53 15.11 0.02
CA ALA A 39 16.25 14.37 -1.01
C ALA A 39 16.65 15.28 -2.19
N GLU A 40 15.73 16.15 -2.64
CA GLU A 40 15.96 17.16 -3.68
C GLU A 40 17.16 18.05 -3.34
N SER A 41 17.24 18.54 -2.09
CA SER A 41 18.32 19.42 -1.65
C SER A 41 19.74 18.83 -1.81
N LYS A 42 19.85 17.49 -1.89
CA LYS A 42 21.11 16.75 -2.05
C LYS A 42 21.47 16.50 -3.52
N MET A 43 20.53 16.70 -4.45
CA MET A 43 20.73 16.48 -5.87
C MET A 43 21.57 17.60 -6.51
N SER A 44 22.28 17.29 -7.59
CA SER A 44 23.02 18.29 -8.37
C SER A 44 22.08 19.35 -8.97
N ASN A 45 22.49 20.62 -8.99
CA ASN A 45 21.77 21.70 -9.66
C ASN A 45 21.56 21.44 -11.18
N ASP A 46 22.35 20.55 -11.79
CA ASP A 46 22.18 20.20 -13.19
C ASP A 46 21.10 19.14 -13.43
N SER A 47 20.65 18.44 -12.38
CA SER A 47 19.66 17.37 -12.46
C SER A 47 18.33 17.87 -13.05
N ILE A 48 17.76 17.09 -13.98
CA ILE A 48 16.44 17.38 -14.55
C ILE A 48 15.34 17.05 -13.54
N ILE A 49 15.51 16.01 -12.73
CA ILE A 49 14.60 15.65 -11.64
C ILE A 49 14.55 16.77 -10.61
N ARG A 50 15.71 17.29 -10.17
CA ARG A 50 15.77 18.44 -9.25
C ARG A 50 15.01 19.64 -9.82
N LYS A 51 15.31 20.03 -11.05
CA LYS A 51 14.63 21.14 -11.74
C LYS A 51 13.11 20.93 -11.86
N ALA A 52 12.68 19.69 -12.07
CA ALA A 52 11.26 19.34 -12.13
C ALA A 52 10.58 19.53 -10.76
N ILE A 53 11.20 19.06 -9.67
CA ILE A 53 10.69 19.23 -8.30
C ILE A 53 10.64 20.72 -7.93
N GLU A 54 11.70 21.49 -8.21
CA GLU A 54 11.74 22.94 -7.95
C GLU A 54 10.67 23.71 -8.75
N ALA A 55 10.40 23.29 -9.99
CA ALA A 55 9.37 23.91 -10.83
C ALA A 55 7.94 23.51 -10.42
N TYR A 56 7.74 22.30 -9.90
CA TYR A 56 6.44 21.74 -9.56
C TYR A 56 6.42 21.08 -8.17
N PRO A 57 6.72 21.82 -7.08
CA PRO A 57 6.87 21.24 -5.75
C PRO A 57 5.57 20.61 -5.22
N ASN A 58 4.42 21.20 -5.56
CA ASN A 58 3.11 20.67 -5.15
C ASN A 58 2.78 19.37 -5.90
N VAL A 59 3.26 19.20 -7.13
CA VAL A 59 3.08 17.96 -7.89
C VAL A 59 3.99 16.87 -7.34
N ALA A 60 5.21 17.22 -6.91
CA ALA A 60 6.07 16.31 -6.16
C ALA A 60 5.45 15.91 -4.80
N ALA A 61 4.80 16.86 -4.10
CA ALA A 61 4.05 16.55 -2.86
C ALA A 61 2.89 15.57 -3.13
N TRP A 62 2.12 15.76 -4.21
CA TRP A 62 1.10 14.78 -4.60
C TRP A 62 1.70 13.43 -4.98
N GLY A 63 2.87 13.42 -5.62
CA GLY A 63 3.62 12.20 -5.88
C GLY A 63 4.02 11.46 -4.61
N SER A 64 4.45 12.19 -3.57
CA SER A 64 4.87 11.60 -2.29
C SER A 64 3.74 10.97 -1.47
N VAL A 65 2.49 11.18 -1.88
CA VAL A 65 1.32 10.49 -1.30
C VAL A 65 0.57 9.67 -2.34
N GLY A 66 1.14 9.51 -3.55
CA GLY A 66 0.51 8.81 -4.67
C GLY A 66 0.09 7.37 -4.32
N PRO A 67 0.97 6.55 -3.71
CA PRO A 67 0.59 5.22 -3.21
C PRO A 67 -0.59 5.24 -2.23
N ASP A 68 -0.62 6.21 -1.31
CA ASP A 68 -1.66 6.32 -0.28
C ASP A 68 -3.01 6.79 -0.78
N LEU A 69 -3.06 7.44 -1.96
CA LEU A 69 -4.34 7.87 -2.54
C LEU A 69 -5.30 6.69 -2.70
N GLY A 70 -4.79 5.48 -2.99
CA GLY A 70 -5.63 4.28 -3.09
C GLY A 70 -6.43 3.99 -1.81
N TYR A 71 -5.90 4.34 -0.64
CA TYR A 71 -6.59 4.18 0.66
C TYR A 71 -7.70 5.21 0.90
N MET A 72 -7.87 6.22 0.04
CA MET A 72 -8.92 7.24 0.15
C MET A 72 -10.23 6.82 -0.53
N GLN A 73 -10.41 5.53 -0.81
CA GLN A 73 -11.57 4.99 -1.53
C GLN A 73 -12.86 5.22 -0.74
N VAL A 74 -13.79 5.99 -1.34
CA VAL A 74 -15.04 6.39 -0.69
C VAL A 74 -16.11 5.32 -0.90
N GLY A 75 -16.73 4.87 0.20
CA GLY A 75 -17.93 4.03 0.14
C GLY A 75 -17.70 2.53 0.33
N GLU A 76 -16.47 2.10 0.57
CA GLU A 76 -16.19 0.74 1.02
C GLU A 76 -16.25 0.67 2.55
N LEU A 77 -17.03 -0.27 3.07
CA LEU A 77 -17.08 -0.58 4.48
C LEU A 77 -15.77 -1.29 4.82
N GLY A 78 -14.83 -0.58 5.44
CA GLY A 78 -13.70 -1.12 6.20
C GLY A 78 -12.35 -1.22 5.49
N ASP A 79 -11.68 -2.37 5.57
CA ASP A 79 -10.21 -2.49 5.47
C ASP A 79 -9.66 -2.78 4.05
N TYR A 80 -10.52 -2.99 3.05
CA TYR A 80 -10.11 -3.29 1.67
C TYR A 80 -9.77 -2.03 0.88
N SER A 81 -8.59 -2.01 0.27
CA SER A 81 -8.17 -0.95 -0.65
C SER A 81 -7.24 -1.53 -1.69
N PRO A 82 -7.77 -2.10 -2.79
CA PRO A 82 -6.97 -2.89 -3.72
C PRO A 82 -5.84 -2.08 -4.37
N TRP A 83 -6.05 -0.79 -4.59
CA TRP A 83 -5.02 0.08 -5.15
C TRP A 83 -3.98 0.49 -4.13
N GLY A 84 -4.39 0.87 -2.92
CA GLY A 84 -3.45 1.15 -1.83
C GLY A 84 -2.56 -0.06 -1.58
N ASP A 85 -3.18 -1.23 -1.40
CA ASP A 85 -2.47 -2.47 -1.13
C ASP A 85 -1.49 -2.86 -2.26
N ARG A 86 -1.89 -2.73 -3.54
CA ARG A 86 -0.99 -3.00 -4.66
C ARG A 86 0.25 -2.12 -4.64
N TYR A 87 0.06 -0.81 -4.43
CA TYR A 87 1.16 0.13 -4.42
C TYR A 87 2.13 -0.08 -3.24
N HIS A 88 1.69 -0.78 -2.18
CA HIS A 88 2.49 -1.07 -0.99
C HIS A 88 3.08 -2.48 -0.95
N TYR A 89 2.47 -3.47 -1.61
CA TYR A 89 2.84 -4.88 -1.45
C TYR A 89 3.15 -5.61 -2.75
N TYR A 90 2.63 -5.18 -3.91
CA TYR A 90 2.71 -5.93 -5.17
C TYR A 90 3.53 -5.21 -6.22
N LYS A 91 4.67 -5.80 -6.60
CA LYS A 91 5.58 -5.28 -7.63
C LYS A 91 5.98 -3.81 -7.41
N VAL A 92 6.21 -3.44 -6.15
CA VAL A 92 6.47 -2.07 -5.70
C VAL A 92 7.69 -1.47 -6.41
N GLY A 93 8.79 -2.23 -6.50
CA GLY A 93 10.02 -1.78 -7.14
C GLY A 93 9.86 -1.61 -8.65
N THR A 94 9.26 -2.59 -9.32
CA THR A 94 8.95 -2.56 -10.74
C THR A 94 8.05 -1.37 -11.07
N TYR A 95 7.00 -1.13 -10.28
CA TYR A 95 6.10 -0.01 -10.46
C TYR A 95 6.82 1.34 -10.31
N ALA A 96 7.57 1.54 -9.22
CA ALA A 96 8.31 2.77 -8.96
C ALA A 96 9.36 3.06 -10.06
N ALA A 97 10.12 2.04 -10.47
CA ALA A 97 11.10 2.15 -11.55
C ALA A 97 10.45 2.54 -12.87
N LYS A 98 9.36 1.84 -13.22
CA LYS A 98 8.64 2.03 -14.48
C LYS A 98 8.00 3.40 -14.56
N GLN A 99 7.38 3.88 -13.48
CA GLN A 99 6.77 5.21 -13.43
C GLN A 99 7.82 6.31 -13.66
N LEU A 100 8.94 6.25 -12.94
CA LEU A 100 10.01 7.25 -13.07
C LEU A 100 10.67 7.19 -14.45
N LYS A 101 10.87 5.99 -15.00
CA LYS A 101 11.38 5.81 -16.36
C LYS A 101 10.45 6.44 -17.40
N ASN A 102 9.18 6.07 -17.38
CA ASN A 102 8.19 6.62 -18.31
C ASN A 102 8.11 8.15 -18.20
N ALA A 103 8.12 8.69 -16.97
CA ALA A 103 8.14 10.14 -16.74
C ALA A 103 9.37 10.83 -17.37
N LEU A 104 10.58 10.30 -17.16
CA LEU A 104 11.80 10.85 -17.73
C LEU A 104 11.81 10.78 -19.27
N GLU A 105 11.26 9.71 -19.85
CA GLU A 105 11.12 9.55 -21.30
C GLU A 105 10.19 10.61 -21.91
N THR A 106 9.15 11.03 -21.20
CA THR A 106 8.24 12.10 -21.68
C THR A 106 8.88 13.48 -21.72
N ARG A 107 9.90 13.73 -20.87
CA ARG A 107 10.47 15.06 -20.59
C ARG A 107 9.44 16.09 -20.06
N ASP A 108 8.28 15.63 -19.61
CA ASP A 108 7.30 16.47 -18.95
C ASP A 108 7.70 16.66 -17.48
N MET A 109 8.05 17.90 -17.12
CA MET A 109 8.51 18.25 -15.78
C MET A 109 7.45 17.98 -14.69
N LYS A 110 6.15 18.05 -14.98
CA LYS A 110 5.11 17.67 -14.00
C LYS A 110 5.14 16.17 -13.72
N LYS A 111 5.23 15.35 -14.77
CA LYS A 111 5.34 13.89 -14.67
C LYS A 111 6.59 13.48 -13.91
N ILE A 112 7.72 14.12 -14.20
CA ILE A 112 8.99 13.86 -13.51
C ILE A 112 8.89 14.23 -12.02
N ALA A 113 8.31 15.38 -11.69
CA ALA A 113 8.11 15.79 -10.30
C ALA A 113 7.21 14.81 -9.53
N PHE A 114 6.09 14.40 -10.13
CA PHE A 114 5.18 13.41 -9.53
C PHE A 114 5.87 12.07 -9.29
N ALA A 115 6.54 11.52 -10.30
CA ALA A 115 7.24 10.24 -10.16
C ALA A 115 8.38 10.32 -9.14
N ALA A 116 9.07 11.45 -9.04
CA ALA A 116 10.10 11.65 -8.02
C ALA A 116 9.51 11.68 -6.61
N GLY A 117 8.35 12.33 -6.42
CA GLY A 117 7.57 12.23 -5.19
C GLY A 117 7.22 10.78 -4.85
N TRP A 118 6.76 9.98 -5.82
CA TRP A 118 6.45 8.56 -5.60
C TRP A 118 7.64 7.78 -5.01
N ILE A 119 8.87 8.10 -5.43
CA ILE A 119 10.08 7.46 -4.87
C ILE A 119 10.28 7.82 -3.39
N SER A 120 9.93 9.05 -2.97
CA SER A 120 10.04 9.45 -1.57
C SER A 120 9.04 8.73 -0.68
N HIS A 121 7.87 8.38 -1.21
CA HIS A 121 6.93 7.52 -0.51
C HIS A 121 7.56 6.14 -0.23
N VAL A 122 7.93 5.43 -1.31
CA VAL A 122 8.50 4.08 -1.24
C VAL A 122 9.71 4.01 -0.29
N THR A 123 10.63 4.96 -0.40
CA THR A 123 11.84 4.97 0.45
C THR A 123 11.57 5.45 1.86
N GLY A 124 10.59 6.34 2.04
CA GLY A 124 10.11 6.78 3.35
C GLY A 124 9.54 5.61 4.14
N ASP A 125 8.62 4.85 3.56
CA ASP A 125 7.99 3.71 4.24
C ASP A 125 8.98 2.59 4.54
N LEU A 126 9.80 2.19 3.56
CA LEU A 126 10.78 1.12 3.76
C LEU A 126 11.70 1.39 4.96
N ALA A 127 12.10 2.65 5.14
CA ALA A 127 12.94 3.05 6.26
C ALA A 127 12.12 3.25 7.55
N CYS A 128 10.97 3.93 7.47
CA CYS A 128 10.15 4.28 8.63
C CYS A 128 9.54 3.03 9.28
N HIS A 129 8.94 2.14 8.50
CA HIS A 129 8.36 0.91 9.04
C HIS A 129 9.45 0.00 9.60
N GLY A 130 10.51 -0.26 8.83
CA GLY A 130 11.60 -1.16 9.26
C GLY A 130 12.37 -0.68 10.50
N ILE A 131 12.62 0.62 10.65
CA ILE A 131 13.50 1.16 11.70
C ILE A 131 12.71 1.78 12.84
N TYR A 132 11.60 2.48 12.56
CA TYR A 132 10.88 3.26 13.56
C TYR A 132 9.65 2.52 14.10
N VAL A 133 8.76 2.02 13.22
CA VAL A 133 7.43 1.49 13.59
C VAL A 133 7.47 0.02 14.03
N ASN A 134 8.00 -0.88 13.19
CA ASN A 134 7.98 -2.33 13.40
C ASN A 134 8.63 -2.79 14.72
N PRO A 135 9.68 -2.14 15.26
CA PRO A 135 10.23 -2.51 16.57
C PRO A 135 9.25 -2.44 17.74
N GLU A 136 8.16 -1.67 17.63
CA GLU A 136 7.11 -1.58 18.67
C GLU A 136 5.77 -2.14 18.21
N CYS A 137 5.52 -2.20 16.90
CA CYS A 137 4.22 -2.58 16.35
C CYS A 137 4.20 -3.95 15.68
N GLY A 138 5.35 -4.54 15.35
CA GLY A 138 5.42 -5.64 14.39
C GLY A 138 4.98 -5.20 12.97
N VAL A 139 5.06 -6.11 12.01
CA VAL A 139 4.63 -5.86 10.62
C VAL A 139 3.10 -5.79 10.57
N TYR A 140 2.55 -4.75 9.96
CA TYR A 140 1.11 -4.46 9.96
C TYR A 140 0.24 -5.59 9.38
N LEU A 141 0.71 -6.26 8.32
CA LEU A 141 0.06 -7.43 7.71
C LEU A 141 -0.12 -8.61 8.67
N ASP A 142 0.78 -8.79 9.64
CA ASP A 142 0.87 -9.99 10.49
C ASP A 142 0.56 -9.70 11.98
N ASN A 143 0.43 -8.42 12.37
CA ASN A 143 0.15 -8.05 13.75
C ASN A 143 -1.04 -7.08 13.90
N LYS A 144 -2.25 -7.63 13.94
CA LYS A 144 -3.50 -6.85 14.15
C LYS A 144 -3.46 -6.00 15.43
N ASP A 145 -2.91 -6.53 16.52
CA ASP A 145 -2.83 -5.83 17.81
C ASP A 145 -1.90 -4.61 17.76
N GLY A 146 -0.89 -4.64 16.87
CA GLY A 146 0.05 -3.55 16.64
C GLY A 146 -0.52 -2.36 15.86
N ARG A 147 -1.57 -2.56 15.06
CA ARG A 147 -2.07 -1.55 14.09
C ARG A 147 -2.49 -0.23 14.72
N LYS A 148 -3.02 -0.24 15.95
CA LYS A 148 -3.36 1.00 16.66
C LYS A 148 -2.12 1.80 17.04
N GLN A 149 -1.08 1.11 17.55
CA GLN A 149 0.18 1.74 17.91
C GLN A 149 0.94 2.21 16.66
N HIS A 150 0.86 1.44 15.56
CA HIS A 150 1.40 1.83 14.25
C HIS A 150 0.88 3.19 13.84
N LYS A 151 -0.44 3.35 13.71
CA LYS A 151 -1.07 4.63 13.31
C LYS A 151 -0.70 5.79 14.24
N HIS A 152 -0.58 5.51 15.54
CA HIS A 152 -0.18 6.52 16.51
C HIS A 152 1.27 6.97 16.28
N MET A 153 2.20 6.03 16.07
CA MET A 153 3.60 6.37 15.78
C MET A 153 3.74 7.20 14.50
N GLU A 154 3.01 6.86 13.44
CA GLU A 154 3.03 7.63 12.20
C GLU A 154 2.51 9.07 12.40
N ALA A 155 1.43 9.23 13.18
CA ALA A 155 0.87 10.56 13.49
C ALA A 155 1.80 11.42 14.37
N GLU A 156 2.57 10.79 15.26
CA GLU A 156 3.55 11.48 16.12
C GLU A 156 4.84 11.83 15.37
N ALA A 157 5.10 11.20 14.21
CA ALA A 157 6.26 11.49 13.39
C ALA A 157 6.14 12.82 12.61
N GLU A 158 4.94 13.18 12.13
CA GLU A 158 4.76 14.32 11.21
C GLU A 158 5.23 15.68 11.72
N PRO A 159 4.71 16.20 12.86
CA PRO A 159 5.12 17.52 13.32
C PRO A 159 6.61 17.53 13.69
N TYR A 160 7.17 16.40 14.14
CA TYR A 160 8.60 16.27 14.38
C TYR A 160 9.38 16.31 13.06
N ALA A 161 8.97 15.57 12.03
CA ALA A 161 9.62 15.58 10.73
C ALA A 161 9.59 16.99 10.10
N TRP A 162 8.45 17.65 10.16
CA TRP A 162 8.29 19.02 9.66
C TRP A 162 9.27 20.00 10.32
N VAL A 163 9.39 19.96 11.65
CA VAL A 163 10.20 20.94 12.41
C VAL A 163 11.66 20.52 12.51
N ASN A 164 11.93 19.30 12.96
CA ASN A 164 13.27 18.84 13.32
C ASN A 164 14.07 18.30 12.14
N ILE A 165 13.39 17.75 11.12
CA ILE A 165 14.05 17.11 9.98
C ILE A 165 14.11 18.09 8.79
N ALA A 166 12.99 18.72 8.45
CA ALA A 166 12.94 19.70 7.37
C ALA A 166 13.33 21.13 7.79
N GLY A 167 13.29 21.45 9.08
CA GLY A 167 13.66 22.78 9.58
C GLY A 167 12.58 23.85 9.40
N HIS A 168 11.33 23.45 9.11
CA HIS A 168 10.22 24.38 8.95
C HIS A 168 9.75 24.92 10.30
N SER A 169 9.07 26.06 10.28
CA SER A 169 8.41 26.62 11.46
C SER A 169 7.21 25.76 11.84
N ILE A 170 7.06 25.49 13.15
CA ILE A 170 5.87 24.79 13.67
C ILE A 170 4.57 25.56 13.38
N ASN A 171 4.64 26.89 13.24
CA ASN A 171 3.46 27.69 12.89
C ASN A 171 2.95 27.39 11.48
N ASP A 172 3.79 26.78 10.62
CA ASP A 172 3.43 26.40 9.25
C ASP A 172 2.91 24.95 9.16
N TYR A 173 2.94 24.19 10.25
CA TYR A 173 2.29 22.87 10.34
C TYR A 173 0.82 23.04 10.71
N ASN A 174 0.00 23.41 9.74
CA ASN A 174 -1.43 23.64 9.93
C ASN A 174 -2.24 23.38 8.66
N SER A 175 -3.55 23.23 8.82
CA SER A 175 -4.48 22.93 7.72
C SER A 175 -4.43 23.94 6.58
N ASN A 176 -4.24 25.23 6.87
CA ASN A 176 -4.18 26.26 5.85
C ASN A 176 -2.92 26.09 4.98
N ASN A 177 -1.75 25.89 5.59
CA ASN A 177 -0.53 25.69 4.83
C ASN A 177 -0.54 24.35 4.06
N MET A 178 -0.94 23.25 4.71
CA MET A 178 -0.95 21.93 4.08
C MET A 178 -1.92 21.88 2.89
N SER A 179 -3.14 22.40 3.03
CA SER A 179 -4.15 22.31 1.97
C SER A 179 -4.04 23.38 0.89
N ASN A 180 -3.48 24.57 1.19
CA ASN A 180 -3.44 25.67 0.21
C ASN A 180 -2.06 25.91 -0.39
N ASN A 181 -0.99 25.43 0.25
CA ASN A 181 0.38 25.64 -0.22
C ASN A 181 1.08 24.34 -0.60
N VAL A 182 1.09 23.31 0.25
CA VAL A 182 1.81 22.05 0.00
C VAL A 182 1.04 21.14 -0.97
N PHE A 183 -0.14 20.67 -0.56
CA PHE A 183 -0.99 19.77 -1.34
C PHE A 183 -2.05 20.54 -2.13
N LYS A 184 -1.61 21.47 -2.99
CA LYS A 184 -2.51 22.27 -3.84
C LYS A 184 -2.57 21.74 -5.27
N GLY A 185 -3.65 22.09 -5.97
CA GLY A 185 -3.77 21.84 -7.42
C GLY A 185 -4.01 20.37 -7.78
N THR A 186 -5.10 19.78 -7.31
CA THR A 186 -5.46 18.38 -7.66
C THR A 186 -5.64 18.15 -9.15
N ASP A 187 -5.95 19.19 -9.93
CA ASP A 187 -6.05 19.11 -11.39
C ASP A 187 -4.68 19.04 -12.09
N ASP A 188 -3.59 19.35 -11.38
CA ASP A 188 -2.22 19.26 -11.92
C ASP A 188 -1.58 17.88 -11.71
N ILE A 189 -2.25 16.96 -11.01
CA ILE A 189 -1.76 15.61 -10.77
C ILE A 189 -1.77 14.82 -12.09
N PRO A 190 -0.62 14.27 -12.55
CA PRO A 190 -0.53 13.53 -13.80
C PRO A 190 -1.04 12.08 -13.63
N PHE A 191 -2.34 11.93 -13.39
CA PHE A 191 -3.00 10.62 -13.25
C PHE A 191 -2.86 9.75 -14.51
N ASP A 192 -2.64 10.35 -15.67
CA ASP A 192 -2.37 9.60 -16.90
C ASP A 192 -1.08 8.78 -16.80
N LEU A 193 -0.02 9.30 -16.17
CA LEU A 193 1.20 8.56 -15.89
C LEU A 193 0.96 7.41 -14.91
N MET A 194 0.17 7.64 -13.87
CA MET A 194 -0.22 6.64 -12.87
C MET A 194 -1.03 5.52 -13.53
N ASN A 195 -2.02 5.86 -14.35
CA ASN A 195 -2.85 4.90 -15.08
C ASN A 195 -2.03 4.07 -16.08
N GLU A 196 -1.15 4.70 -16.86
CA GLU A 196 -0.26 4.02 -17.81
C GLU A 196 0.62 3.00 -17.09
N THR A 197 1.28 3.42 -16.00
CA THR A 197 2.15 2.54 -15.21
C THR A 197 1.36 1.38 -14.61
N SER A 198 0.19 1.64 -13.99
CA SER A 198 -0.68 0.59 -13.46
C SER A 198 -1.08 -0.40 -14.53
N LYS A 199 -1.44 0.08 -15.73
CA LYS A 199 -1.83 -0.79 -16.84
C LYS A 199 -0.68 -1.69 -17.29
N GLU A 200 0.55 -1.17 -17.33
CA GLU A 200 1.74 -1.93 -17.72
C GLU A 200 2.16 -2.96 -16.67
N VAL A 201 2.06 -2.63 -15.38
CA VAL A 201 2.54 -3.50 -14.28
C VAL A 201 1.47 -4.52 -13.85
N TYR A 202 0.23 -4.08 -13.71
CA TYR A 202 -0.86 -4.89 -13.15
C TYR A 202 -1.87 -5.36 -14.21
N GLY A 203 -1.74 -4.91 -15.46
CA GLY A 203 -2.70 -5.23 -16.53
C GLY A 203 -4.02 -4.46 -16.43
N GLN A 204 -4.17 -3.59 -15.43
CA GLN A 204 -5.36 -2.77 -15.17
C GLN A 204 -4.96 -1.47 -14.47
N SER A 205 -5.85 -0.48 -14.45
CA SER A 205 -5.64 0.81 -13.80
C SER A 205 -6.92 1.25 -13.10
N PRO A 206 -6.85 2.09 -12.05
CA PRO A 206 -8.02 2.83 -11.60
C PRO A 206 -8.46 3.78 -12.72
N SER A 207 -9.67 4.32 -12.59
CA SER A 207 -10.11 5.42 -13.43
C SER A 207 -9.64 6.75 -12.87
N THR A 208 -9.36 7.72 -13.75
CA THR A 208 -9.04 9.10 -13.35
C THR A 208 -10.14 9.73 -12.47
N ALA A 209 -11.40 9.29 -12.59
CA ALA A 209 -12.49 9.76 -11.75
C ALA A 209 -12.33 9.30 -10.29
N GLU A 210 -11.95 8.04 -10.08
CA GLU A 210 -11.66 7.49 -8.75
C GLU A 210 -10.45 8.20 -8.14
N GLU A 211 -9.38 8.38 -8.90
CA GLU A 211 -8.17 9.03 -8.41
C GLU A 211 -8.38 10.50 -8.04
N LYS A 212 -9.17 11.24 -8.83
CA LYS A 212 -9.57 12.60 -8.48
C LYS A 212 -10.40 12.65 -7.21
N LEU A 213 -11.26 11.66 -6.99
CA LEU A 213 -12.04 11.55 -5.76
C LEU A 213 -11.11 11.28 -4.57
N TRP A 214 -10.15 10.38 -4.70
CA TRP A 214 -9.15 10.10 -3.67
C TRP A 214 -8.36 11.34 -3.26
N ALA A 215 -7.79 12.07 -4.23
CA ALA A 215 -7.05 13.30 -3.96
C ALA A 215 -7.95 14.39 -3.33
N SER A 216 -9.21 14.49 -3.76
CA SER A 216 -10.18 15.42 -3.17
C SER A 216 -10.58 15.06 -1.74
N THR A 217 -10.66 13.77 -1.42
CA THR A 217 -10.93 13.26 -0.07
C THR A 217 -9.76 13.61 0.86
N LEU A 218 -8.52 13.32 0.44
CA LEU A 218 -7.34 13.68 1.21
C LEU A 218 -7.25 15.20 1.45
N LEU A 219 -7.45 16.00 0.38
CA LEU A 219 -7.40 17.45 0.47
C LEU A 219 -8.47 18.02 1.41
N THR A 220 -9.68 17.47 1.37
CA THR A 220 -10.74 17.79 2.33
C THR A 220 -10.32 17.47 3.75
N GLY A 221 -9.70 16.30 3.97
CA GLY A 221 -9.21 15.90 5.29
C GLY A 221 -8.16 16.85 5.84
N LEU A 222 -7.13 17.17 5.04
CA LEU A 222 -6.10 18.16 5.38
C LEU A 222 -6.69 19.55 5.70
N ARG A 223 -7.71 19.98 4.96
CA ARG A 223 -8.33 21.30 5.15
C ARG A 223 -9.19 21.37 6.41
N THR A 224 -9.96 20.31 6.69
CA THR A 224 -11.04 20.34 7.68
C THR A 224 -10.69 19.64 9.00
N GLY A 225 -9.67 18.79 9.00
CA GLY A 225 -9.36 17.90 10.12
C GLY A 225 -10.28 16.67 10.20
N VAL A 226 -11.13 16.43 9.20
CA VAL A 226 -11.98 15.22 9.15
C VAL A 226 -11.18 14.08 8.52
N GLY A 227 -10.96 13.00 9.28
CA GLY A 227 -10.15 11.85 8.82
C GLY A 227 -8.64 12.08 8.81
N TYR A 228 -8.18 13.29 9.16
CA TYR A 228 -6.78 13.67 9.35
C TYR A 228 -6.69 14.58 10.59
N SER A 229 -5.74 14.36 11.48
CA SER A 229 -5.59 15.17 12.70
C SER A 229 -4.17 15.69 12.85
N TYR A 230 -4.04 17.00 13.02
CA TYR A 230 -2.75 17.64 13.29
C TYR A 230 -2.35 17.37 14.75
N THR A 231 -1.40 16.45 14.93
CA THR A 231 -0.81 16.15 16.25
C THR A 231 -0.05 17.36 16.80
N ASP A 232 -0.13 17.59 18.11
CA ASP A 232 0.64 18.66 18.76
C ASP A 232 2.13 18.32 18.81
N TYR A 233 2.96 19.28 18.42
CA TYR A 233 4.40 19.08 18.35
C TYR A 233 5.07 18.80 19.71
N ASN A 234 4.57 19.37 20.80
CA ASN A 234 5.15 19.10 22.11
C ASN A 234 4.72 17.72 22.62
N GLU A 235 3.48 17.30 22.35
CA GLU A 235 3.03 15.92 22.57
C GLU A 235 3.90 14.93 21.80
N SER A 236 4.18 15.20 20.52
CA SER A 236 5.08 14.37 19.71
C SER A 236 6.49 14.29 20.24
N LYS A 237 7.10 15.40 20.67
CA LYS A 237 8.41 15.34 21.33
C LYS A 237 8.39 14.48 22.60
N GLN A 238 7.34 14.59 23.42
CA GLN A 238 7.22 13.77 24.62
C GLN A 238 7.08 12.28 24.24
N PHE A 239 6.23 11.96 23.27
CA PHE A 239 6.04 10.61 22.77
C PHE A 239 7.33 10.00 22.20
N LEU A 240 8.12 10.80 21.47
CA LEU A 240 9.38 10.38 20.84
C LEU A 240 10.54 10.28 21.83
N SER A 241 10.48 10.98 22.97
CA SER A 241 11.55 10.98 23.98
C SER A 241 11.73 9.65 24.71
N ILE A 242 10.75 8.74 24.59
CA ILE A 242 10.78 7.42 25.24
C ILE A 242 11.12 6.31 24.25
N ASN A 243 11.53 5.15 24.77
CA ASN A 243 11.81 3.94 23.99
C ASN A 243 12.77 4.14 22.81
N SER A 244 13.69 5.11 22.83
CA SER A 244 14.59 5.46 21.71
C SER A 244 13.88 5.85 20.40
N ARG A 245 12.59 6.20 20.45
CA ARG A 245 11.78 6.51 19.27
C ARG A 245 12.34 7.66 18.46
N GLU A 246 12.76 8.76 19.09
CA GLU A 246 13.41 9.88 18.43
C GLU A 246 14.67 9.45 17.66
N GLN A 247 15.50 8.60 18.26
CA GLN A 247 16.72 8.09 17.61
C GLN A 247 16.36 7.25 16.38
N ARG A 248 15.39 6.34 16.51
CA ARG A 248 14.95 5.49 15.40
C ARG A 248 14.27 6.30 14.29
N LEU A 249 13.48 7.32 14.64
CA LEU A 249 12.84 8.22 13.69
C LEU A 249 13.87 9.03 12.91
N ASN A 250 14.86 9.61 13.58
CA ASN A 250 15.95 10.32 12.89
C ASN A 250 16.75 9.38 11.98
N ALA A 251 17.01 8.16 12.43
CA ALA A 251 17.69 7.14 11.63
C ALA A 251 16.86 6.73 10.39
N SER A 252 15.55 6.55 10.54
CA SER A 252 14.67 6.17 9.44
C SER A 252 14.60 7.26 8.37
N PHE A 253 14.39 8.53 8.76
CA PHE A 253 14.39 9.64 7.80
C PHE A 253 15.75 9.82 7.14
N SER A 254 16.85 9.74 7.89
CA SER A 254 18.20 9.81 7.31
C SER A 254 18.41 8.74 6.23
N GLN A 255 17.99 7.50 6.51
CA GLN A 255 18.08 6.40 5.55
C GLN A 255 17.13 6.61 4.35
N GLY A 256 15.85 6.91 4.59
CA GLY A 256 14.85 7.12 3.53
C GLY A 256 15.22 8.26 2.60
N ILE A 257 15.65 9.41 3.14
CA ILE A 257 16.14 10.55 2.35
C ILE A 257 17.37 10.18 1.52
N ASN A 258 18.34 9.46 2.11
CA ASN A 258 19.54 9.04 1.38
C ASN A 258 19.22 8.07 0.25
N GLN A 259 18.33 7.11 0.51
CA GLN A 259 17.89 6.13 -0.48
C GLN A 259 17.09 6.79 -1.60
N CYS A 260 16.17 7.72 -1.28
CA CYS A 260 15.43 8.52 -2.26
C CYS A 260 16.38 9.27 -3.20
N TYR A 261 17.29 10.07 -2.62
CA TYR A 261 18.31 10.82 -3.35
C TYR A 261 19.12 9.92 -4.31
N LYS A 262 19.58 8.76 -3.82
CA LYS A 262 20.37 7.81 -4.62
C LYS A 262 19.55 7.19 -5.75
N LEU A 263 18.34 6.71 -5.48
CA LEU A 263 17.47 6.14 -6.51
C LEU A 263 17.14 7.15 -7.61
N LEU A 264 16.82 8.40 -7.26
CA LEU A 264 16.59 9.46 -8.23
C LEU A 264 17.85 9.72 -9.07
N THR A 265 19.02 9.79 -8.44
CA THR A 265 20.31 10.01 -9.12
C THR A 265 20.67 8.86 -10.05
N TYR A 266 20.50 7.59 -9.63
CA TYR A 266 20.75 6.42 -10.48
C TYR A 266 19.80 6.40 -11.68
N SER A 267 18.51 6.64 -11.43
CA SER A 267 17.47 6.62 -12.47
C SER A 267 17.69 7.70 -13.52
N GLU A 268 18.11 8.90 -13.11
CA GLU A 268 18.45 9.98 -14.05
C GLU A 268 19.62 9.60 -14.99
N ASN A 269 20.51 8.72 -14.52
CA ASN A 269 21.61 8.15 -15.30
C ASN A 269 21.23 6.84 -16.01
N GLY A 270 19.95 6.45 -15.99
CA GLY A 270 19.43 5.25 -16.65
C GLY A 270 19.65 3.93 -15.89
N ASP A 271 20.10 3.98 -14.63
CA ASP A 271 20.26 2.79 -13.79
C ASP A 271 19.03 2.58 -12.89
N TYR A 272 18.26 1.54 -13.21
CA TYR A 272 17.10 1.08 -12.44
C TYR A 272 17.34 -0.24 -11.71
N SER A 273 18.58 -0.73 -11.68
CA SER A 273 18.93 -2.04 -11.07
C SER A 273 18.75 -2.08 -9.55
N LYS A 274 18.59 -0.91 -8.92
CA LYS A 274 18.41 -0.75 -7.48
C LYS A 274 16.95 -0.80 -7.03
N PHE A 275 16.00 -0.92 -7.96
CA PHE A 275 14.61 -1.20 -7.65
C PHE A 275 14.39 -2.71 -7.55
N THR A 276 13.58 -3.14 -6.59
CA THR A 276 13.31 -4.57 -6.38
C THR A 276 11.89 -4.82 -5.91
N ASP A 277 11.29 -5.91 -6.39
CA ASP A 277 9.96 -6.36 -5.96
C ASP A 277 10.01 -7.20 -4.68
N ARG A 278 11.18 -7.29 -4.05
CA ARG A 278 11.28 -7.66 -2.63
C ARG A 278 10.61 -6.65 -1.72
N TRP A 279 10.51 -5.38 -2.14
CA TRP A 279 9.98 -4.33 -1.30
C TRP A 279 8.51 -4.58 -0.96
N ASN A 280 8.28 -4.65 0.35
CA ASN A 280 6.98 -4.60 0.99
C ASN A 280 7.06 -3.44 1.97
N LEU A 281 6.25 -2.41 1.75
CA LEU A 281 6.38 -1.13 2.43
C LEU A 281 6.18 -1.28 3.95
N ASP A 282 5.28 -2.15 4.39
CA ASP A 282 5.03 -2.48 5.81
C ASP A 282 6.18 -3.23 6.50
N VAL A 283 7.02 -3.93 5.74
CA VAL A 283 8.11 -4.75 6.30
C VAL A 283 9.37 -3.91 6.47
N GLY A 284 9.63 -2.99 5.54
CA GLY A 284 10.92 -2.35 5.38
C GLY A 284 11.99 -3.32 4.90
N LYS A 285 13.22 -3.17 5.41
CA LYS A 285 14.31 -4.11 5.08
C LYS A 285 14.05 -5.48 5.70
N SER A 286 13.70 -6.46 4.87
CA SER A 286 13.41 -7.82 5.33
C SER A 286 14.67 -8.69 5.42
N SER A 287 14.77 -9.47 6.50
CA SER A 287 15.76 -10.54 6.63
C SER A 287 15.28 -11.87 6.03
N SER A 288 13.99 -12.00 5.70
CA SER A 288 13.47 -13.21 5.06
C SER A 288 13.87 -13.26 3.58
N PRO A 289 14.27 -14.43 3.05
CA PRO A 289 14.49 -14.62 1.63
C PRO A 289 13.26 -14.30 0.77
N ILE A 290 12.05 -14.43 1.31
CA ILE A 290 10.79 -14.03 0.66
C ILE A 290 10.15 -12.92 1.48
N SER A 291 10.19 -11.71 0.94
CA SER A 291 9.72 -10.50 1.63
C SER A 291 8.42 -9.96 1.05
N SER A 292 8.12 -10.27 -0.21
CA SER A 292 6.80 -10.08 -0.82
C SER A 292 6.29 -11.40 -1.38
N LEU A 293 5.06 -11.76 -0.99
CA LEU A 293 4.34 -12.92 -1.48
C LEU A 293 2.89 -12.51 -1.75
N THR A 294 2.46 -12.59 -3.00
CA THR A 294 1.10 -12.25 -3.42
C THR A 294 0.41 -13.49 -3.97
N THR A 295 -0.73 -13.83 -3.39
CA THR A 295 -1.62 -14.91 -3.87
C THR A 295 -2.84 -14.30 -4.53
N ILE A 296 -3.08 -14.65 -5.79
CA ILE A 296 -4.21 -14.13 -6.58
C ILE A 296 -5.11 -15.30 -6.96
N ILE A 297 -6.36 -15.26 -6.53
CA ILE A 297 -7.35 -16.31 -6.77
C ILE A 297 -8.50 -15.74 -7.60
N SER A 298 -8.90 -16.48 -8.65
CA SER A 298 -10.09 -16.14 -9.42
C SER A 298 -11.21 -17.15 -9.17
N THR A 299 -12.40 -16.63 -8.94
CA THR A 299 -13.64 -17.40 -8.88
C THR A 299 -14.32 -17.44 -10.26
N GLY A 300 -15.00 -18.54 -10.56
CA GLY A 300 -15.79 -18.70 -11.80
C GLY A 300 -16.91 -17.67 -11.95
N THR A 301 -17.39 -17.49 -13.18
CA THR A 301 -18.52 -16.59 -13.50
C THR A 301 -19.86 -17.34 -13.62
N ASN A 302 -19.87 -18.65 -13.42
CA ASN A 302 -21.08 -19.45 -13.52
C ASN A 302 -21.97 -19.19 -12.31
N LEU A 303 -23.30 -19.24 -12.45
CA LEU A 303 -24.20 -19.06 -11.31
C LEU A 303 -23.82 -19.99 -10.15
N GLY A 304 -23.67 -19.43 -8.94
CA GLY A 304 -23.27 -20.18 -7.74
C GLY A 304 -21.77 -20.51 -7.65
N SER A 305 -20.91 -19.83 -8.41
CA SER A 305 -19.46 -20.06 -8.35
C SER A 305 -18.80 -19.55 -7.06
N GLY A 306 -19.40 -18.56 -6.39
CA GLY A 306 -18.85 -17.96 -5.17
C GLY A 306 -19.14 -18.79 -3.92
N THR A 307 -18.45 -18.46 -2.83
CA THR A 307 -18.58 -19.20 -1.56
C THR A 307 -18.36 -18.31 -0.34
N ASP A 308 -19.07 -18.62 0.74
CA ASP A 308 -18.84 -18.04 2.09
C ASP A 308 -18.04 -19.01 2.99
N ASP A 309 -17.47 -20.08 2.41
CA ASP A 309 -16.60 -21.00 3.14
C ASP A 309 -15.19 -20.41 3.31
N ASP A 310 -14.47 -20.82 4.36
CA ASP A 310 -13.10 -20.38 4.58
C ASP A 310 -12.17 -20.97 3.53
N ILE A 311 -11.42 -20.12 2.84
CA ILE A 311 -10.39 -20.53 1.89
C ILE A 311 -9.01 -20.28 2.49
N TYR A 312 -8.14 -21.27 2.37
CA TYR A 312 -6.77 -21.20 2.84
C TYR A 312 -5.82 -21.39 1.68
N PHE A 313 -4.70 -20.66 1.72
CA PHE A 313 -3.55 -20.93 0.90
C PHE A 313 -2.43 -21.50 1.77
N GLY A 314 -1.71 -22.50 1.28
CA GLY A 314 -0.55 -22.99 1.99
C GLY A 314 0.60 -23.45 1.10
N ILE A 315 1.76 -23.55 1.74
CA ILE A 315 3.04 -23.90 1.14
C ILE A 315 3.62 -25.11 1.87
N HIS A 316 4.06 -26.08 1.07
CA HIS A 316 4.68 -27.33 1.48
C HIS A 316 6.18 -27.21 1.26
N LEU A 317 6.95 -27.36 2.34
CA LEU A 317 8.41 -27.37 2.26
C LEU A 317 8.93 -28.81 2.13
N ASN A 318 10.05 -28.96 1.43
CA ASN A 318 10.74 -30.23 1.19
C ASN A 318 11.20 -30.94 2.48
N ASN A 319 11.31 -30.20 3.59
CA ASN A 319 11.62 -30.72 4.92
C ASN A 319 10.37 -31.21 5.69
N GLY A 320 9.19 -31.18 5.05
CA GLY A 320 7.91 -31.60 5.63
C GLY A 320 7.17 -30.52 6.40
N GLN A 321 7.75 -29.34 6.60
CA GLN A 321 7.05 -28.20 7.20
C GLN A 321 5.94 -27.68 6.27
N LYS A 322 4.91 -27.10 6.90
CA LYS A 322 3.77 -26.49 6.25
C LYS A 322 3.58 -25.08 6.78
N LYS A 323 3.29 -24.13 5.90
CA LYS A 323 2.78 -22.80 6.28
C LYS A 323 1.44 -22.59 5.60
N GLU A 324 0.46 -22.08 6.32
CA GLU A 324 -0.91 -21.89 5.80
C GLU A 324 -1.46 -20.55 6.31
N TRP A 325 -2.23 -19.88 5.47
CA TRP A 325 -2.92 -18.63 5.76
C TRP A 325 -4.39 -18.78 5.42
N LEU A 326 -5.25 -18.28 6.30
CA LEU A 326 -6.63 -17.98 5.95
C LEU A 326 -6.62 -16.77 5.00
N LEU A 327 -7.31 -16.90 3.88
CA LEU A 327 -7.48 -15.84 2.91
C LEU A 327 -8.80 -15.12 3.19
N ASP A 328 -8.73 -14.10 4.04
CA ASP A 328 -9.90 -13.35 4.51
C ASP A 328 -9.54 -11.87 4.60
N LYS A 329 -10.26 -11.05 3.83
CA LYS A 329 -10.14 -9.60 3.87
C LYS A 329 -11.24 -9.05 4.75
N GLU A 330 -10.83 -8.47 5.87
CA GLU A 330 -11.77 -7.89 6.84
C GLU A 330 -12.75 -6.93 6.13
N THR A 331 -14.05 -7.14 6.37
CA THR A 331 -15.17 -6.34 5.82
C THR A 331 -15.35 -6.35 4.29
N TYR A 332 -14.61 -7.19 3.58
CA TYR A 332 -14.81 -7.49 2.17
C TYR A 332 -15.51 -8.85 2.03
N ASN A 333 -16.30 -9.03 0.98
CA ASN A 333 -16.91 -10.32 0.69
C ASN A 333 -16.04 -11.09 -0.30
N ASP A 334 -15.21 -11.99 0.21
CA ASP A 334 -14.22 -12.75 -0.55
C ASP A 334 -14.84 -13.81 -1.46
N PHE A 335 -14.13 -14.18 -2.53
CA PHE A 335 -14.47 -15.30 -3.41
C PHE A 335 -15.83 -15.22 -4.08
N GLU A 336 -16.34 -14.01 -4.29
CA GLU A 336 -17.61 -13.77 -4.95
C GLU A 336 -17.61 -14.19 -6.42
N ASN A 337 -18.81 -14.35 -6.98
CA ASN A 337 -18.99 -14.80 -8.35
C ASN A 337 -18.24 -13.89 -9.35
N GLY A 338 -17.30 -14.45 -10.10
CA GLY A 338 -16.47 -13.73 -11.05
C GLY A 338 -15.38 -12.84 -10.44
N ALA A 339 -15.22 -12.83 -9.11
CA ALA A 339 -14.20 -12.05 -8.43
C ALA A 339 -12.79 -12.56 -8.75
N THR A 340 -11.83 -11.64 -8.67
CA THR A 340 -10.40 -11.97 -8.62
C THR A 340 -9.82 -11.25 -7.41
N ASP A 341 -9.50 -12.05 -6.41
CA ASP A 341 -9.05 -11.62 -5.10
C ASP A 341 -7.54 -11.69 -4.98
N GLU A 342 -6.95 -10.70 -4.33
CA GLU A 342 -5.52 -10.59 -4.09
C GLU A 342 -5.26 -10.59 -2.58
N TYR A 343 -4.29 -11.39 -2.15
CA TYR A 343 -3.88 -11.53 -0.75
C TYR A 343 -2.38 -11.36 -0.63
N TYR A 344 -1.96 -10.49 0.29
CA TYR A 344 -0.57 -10.17 0.56
C TYR A 344 -0.12 -10.88 1.82
N LEU A 345 0.77 -11.85 1.65
CA LEU A 345 1.14 -12.79 2.70
C LEU A 345 2.55 -12.48 3.20
N TYR A 346 2.74 -12.55 4.52
CA TYR A 346 4.02 -12.29 5.14
C TYR A 346 4.68 -13.57 5.67
N ILE A 347 5.99 -13.69 5.41
CA ILE A 347 6.85 -14.76 5.93
C ILE A 347 7.96 -14.12 6.74
N ASN A 348 7.90 -14.25 8.06
CA ASN A 348 8.97 -13.81 8.96
C ASN A 348 9.90 -14.97 9.31
N ASP A 349 10.60 -15.51 8.30
CA ASP A 349 11.46 -16.68 8.48
C ASP A 349 12.70 -16.55 7.59
N MET A 350 13.88 -16.53 8.20
CA MET A 350 15.17 -16.41 7.51
C MET A 350 15.59 -17.73 6.85
N ASP A 351 15.07 -18.85 7.33
CA ASP A 351 15.39 -20.18 6.82
C ASP A 351 14.40 -20.63 5.73
N PHE A 352 13.36 -19.82 5.45
CA PHE A 352 12.40 -20.06 4.37
C PHE A 352 13.01 -19.67 3.02
N LEU A 353 13.77 -20.58 2.42
CA LEU A 353 14.35 -20.39 1.09
C LEU A 353 13.36 -20.78 -0.02
N PRO A 354 13.27 -20.03 -1.14
CA PRO A 354 12.41 -20.40 -2.27
C PRO A 354 12.65 -21.83 -2.78
N THR A 355 13.91 -22.28 -2.77
CA THR A 355 14.30 -23.64 -3.18
C THR A 355 13.77 -24.76 -2.27
N MET A 356 13.22 -24.41 -1.11
CA MET A 356 12.61 -25.39 -0.20
C MET A 356 11.13 -25.63 -0.52
N VAL A 357 10.49 -24.79 -1.32
CA VAL A 357 9.09 -24.95 -1.68
C VAL A 357 8.94 -26.09 -2.68
N ASP A 358 8.21 -27.14 -2.30
CA ASP A 358 7.89 -28.28 -3.16
C ASP A 358 6.55 -28.09 -3.86
N LYS A 359 5.53 -27.75 -3.05
CA LYS A 359 4.15 -27.61 -3.52
C LYS A 359 3.45 -26.46 -2.83
N VAL A 360 2.36 -26.04 -3.44
CA VAL A 360 1.36 -25.15 -2.83
C VAL A 360 0.00 -25.80 -2.88
N TRP A 361 -0.92 -25.36 -2.01
CA TRP A 361 -2.30 -25.81 -2.05
C TRP A 361 -3.28 -24.68 -1.78
N VAL A 362 -4.49 -24.88 -2.26
CA VAL A 362 -5.67 -24.14 -1.84
C VAL A 362 -6.63 -25.11 -1.17
N ARG A 363 -7.06 -24.79 0.05
CA ARG A 363 -7.97 -25.62 0.84
C ARG A 363 -9.25 -24.87 1.14
N LYS A 364 -10.39 -25.51 0.94
CA LYS A 364 -11.69 -25.00 1.40
C LYS A 364 -12.09 -25.69 2.69
N ASN A 365 -12.54 -24.95 3.69
CA ASN A 365 -13.12 -25.49 4.91
C ASN A 365 -14.54 -24.95 5.07
N SER A 366 -15.50 -25.85 5.24
CA SER A 366 -16.90 -25.42 5.29
C SER A 366 -17.24 -24.71 6.58
N THR A 367 -17.92 -23.56 6.46
CA THR A 367 -18.51 -22.80 7.57
C THR A 367 -19.93 -23.26 7.89
N GLY A 368 -20.45 -24.26 7.17
CA GLY A 368 -21.82 -24.73 7.26
C GLY A 368 -22.82 -23.92 6.43
N SER A 369 -22.32 -23.10 5.49
CA SER A 369 -23.15 -22.35 4.53
C SER A 369 -23.96 -23.29 3.62
N PHE A 370 -25.20 -22.88 3.30
CA PHE A 370 -26.08 -23.59 2.37
C PHE A 370 -25.55 -23.59 0.92
N ALA A 371 -24.58 -22.73 0.59
CA ALA A 371 -23.96 -22.57 -0.72
C ALA A 371 -22.42 -22.68 -0.65
N GLY A 372 -21.91 -23.73 0.00
CA GLY A 372 -20.46 -23.95 0.18
C GLY A 372 -19.71 -24.48 -1.06
N ASN A 373 -20.38 -24.69 -2.19
CA ASN A 373 -19.67 -25.08 -3.42
C ASN A 373 -18.94 -23.87 -3.99
N TRP A 374 -17.68 -24.06 -4.39
CA TRP A 374 -16.88 -23.00 -4.95
C TRP A 374 -16.31 -23.41 -6.30
N PHE A 375 -16.40 -22.56 -7.31
CA PHE A 375 -15.76 -22.80 -8.60
C PHE A 375 -14.39 -22.11 -8.63
N PHE A 376 -13.35 -22.91 -8.37
CA PHE A 376 -11.97 -22.46 -8.37
C PHE A 376 -11.46 -22.35 -9.81
N LYS A 377 -11.45 -21.12 -10.34
CA LYS A 377 -11.10 -20.87 -11.75
C LYS A 377 -9.59 -20.83 -11.96
N ALA A 378 -8.88 -20.05 -11.16
CA ALA A 378 -7.44 -19.85 -11.33
C ALA A 378 -6.71 -19.47 -10.05
N LEU A 379 -5.41 -19.78 -10.02
CA LEU A 379 -4.47 -19.38 -8.98
C LEU A 379 -3.20 -18.84 -9.63
N ARG A 380 -2.75 -17.67 -9.19
CA ARG A 380 -1.44 -17.10 -9.50
C ARG A 380 -0.72 -16.77 -8.21
N ILE A 381 0.59 -16.98 -8.20
CA ILE A 381 1.45 -16.69 -7.06
C ILE A 381 2.65 -15.90 -7.58
N ASP A 382 2.89 -14.75 -6.97
CA ASP A 382 4.08 -13.94 -7.17
C ASP A 382 4.92 -13.94 -5.89
N ALA A 383 6.23 -14.19 -6.03
CA ALA A 383 7.19 -14.09 -4.95
C ALA A 383 8.35 -13.18 -5.36
N ASN A 384 8.55 -12.10 -4.61
CA ASN A 384 9.55 -11.05 -4.88
C ASN A 384 9.56 -10.55 -6.35
N GLY A 385 8.38 -10.48 -7.00
CA GLY A 385 8.21 -10.04 -8.39
C GLY A 385 8.27 -11.14 -9.45
N ASN A 386 8.42 -12.41 -9.05
CA ASN A 386 8.48 -13.55 -9.96
C ASN A 386 7.18 -14.34 -9.90
N ASP A 387 6.56 -14.58 -11.05
CA ASP A 387 5.40 -15.46 -11.17
C ASP A 387 5.86 -16.93 -10.99
N VAL A 388 5.74 -17.48 -9.79
CA VAL A 388 6.18 -18.85 -9.43
C VAL A 388 5.13 -19.91 -9.71
N LEU A 389 3.88 -19.49 -9.89
CA LEU A 389 2.78 -20.37 -10.32
C LEU A 389 1.71 -19.57 -11.05
N SER A 390 1.18 -20.14 -12.14
CA SER A 390 -0.04 -19.68 -12.79
C SER A 390 -0.80 -20.88 -13.36
N VAL A 391 -1.90 -21.26 -12.73
CA VAL A 391 -2.72 -22.43 -13.10
C VAL A 391 -4.20 -22.06 -13.21
N SER A 392 -4.95 -22.83 -13.99
CA SER A 392 -6.40 -22.66 -14.13
C SER A 392 -7.11 -24.01 -13.97
N PRO A 393 -7.33 -24.45 -12.71
CA PRO A 393 -7.93 -25.77 -12.43
C PRO A 393 -9.32 -25.91 -13.05
N ASN A 394 -10.11 -24.83 -13.03
CA ASN A 394 -11.49 -24.80 -13.54
C ASN A 394 -12.36 -25.92 -12.96
N GLU A 395 -12.32 -26.08 -11.64
CA GLU A 395 -12.99 -27.18 -10.94
C GLU A 395 -13.91 -26.69 -9.82
N TRP A 396 -14.91 -27.52 -9.51
CA TRP A 396 -15.78 -27.32 -8.36
C TRP A 396 -15.15 -27.97 -7.13
N ILE A 397 -14.94 -27.16 -6.08
CA ILE A 397 -14.57 -27.64 -4.75
C ILE A 397 -15.85 -27.69 -3.92
N THR A 398 -16.32 -28.90 -3.60
CA THR A 398 -17.58 -29.12 -2.88
C THR A 398 -17.35 -29.49 -1.43
N ASP A 399 -16.48 -30.46 -1.18
CA ASP A 399 -16.37 -31.08 0.14
C ASP A 399 -15.53 -30.21 1.08
N SER A 400 -15.90 -30.18 2.36
CA SER A 400 -15.10 -29.53 3.40
C SER A 400 -13.74 -30.21 3.53
N ASN A 401 -12.69 -29.41 3.73
CA ASN A 401 -11.28 -29.83 3.77
C ASN A 401 -10.72 -30.39 2.46
N SER A 402 -11.41 -30.20 1.34
CA SER A 402 -10.84 -30.46 0.01
C SER A 402 -9.64 -29.56 -0.25
N GLN A 403 -8.58 -30.14 -0.79
CA GLN A 403 -7.34 -29.45 -1.15
C GLN A 403 -7.05 -29.65 -2.64
N ALA A 404 -6.79 -28.56 -3.34
CA ALA A 404 -6.20 -28.57 -4.66
C ALA A 404 -4.70 -28.29 -4.52
N GLU A 405 -3.85 -29.27 -4.83
CA GLU A 405 -2.39 -29.17 -4.72
C GLU A 405 -1.74 -28.95 -6.09
N PHE A 406 -0.72 -28.10 -6.14
CA PHE A 406 0.02 -27.79 -7.35
C PHE A 406 1.52 -27.83 -7.10
N ASN A 407 2.27 -28.39 -8.04
CA ASN A 407 3.72 -28.18 -8.08
C ASN A 407 3.96 -26.72 -8.51
N SER A 408 4.94 -26.07 -7.90
CA SER A 408 5.29 -24.67 -8.17
C SER A 408 6.79 -24.54 -8.42
N ASP A 409 7.20 -23.64 -9.33
CA ASP A 409 8.61 -23.40 -9.64
C ASP A 409 9.08 -22.08 -9.04
N TRP A 410 9.81 -22.19 -7.93
CA TRP A 410 10.38 -21.05 -7.22
C TRP A 410 11.84 -20.80 -7.58
N SER A 411 12.39 -21.51 -8.56
CA SER A 411 13.81 -21.40 -8.95
C SER A 411 14.18 -20.05 -9.54
N SER A 412 13.20 -19.30 -10.06
CA SER A 412 13.35 -17.94 -10.57
C SER A 412 13.53 -16.89 -9.46
N VAL A 413 13.15 -17.19 -8.21
CA VAL A 413 13.26 -16.28 -7.08
C VAL A 413 14.70 -16.27 -6.56
N THR A 414 15.58 -15.55 -7.25
CA THR A 414 17.02 -15.48 -6.93
C THR A 414 17.41 -14.21 -6.17
N ASN A 415 16.56 -13.19 -6.16
CA ASN A 415 16.75 -11.95 -5.42
C ASN A 415 16.40 -12.16 -3.93
N LEU A 416 17.34 -12.69 -3.15
CA LEU A 416 17.12 -13.03 -1.74
C LEU A 416 17.52 -11.94 -0.74
N THR A 417 18.11 -10.83 -1.23
CA THR A 417 18.54 -9.70 -0.40
C THR A 417 18.19 -8.39 -1.07
N ASP A 418 17.90 -7.37 -0.26
CA ASP A 418 17.65 -6.02 -0.75
C ASP A 418 18.93 -5.37 -1.29
N PRO A 419 18.82 -4.48 -2.29
CA PRO A 419 19.97 -3.80 -2.86
C PRO A 419 20.65 -2.88 -1.85
N GLU A 420 21.97 -2.80 -1.95
CA GLU A 420 22.77 -1.81 -1.21
C GLU A 420 22.84 -0.48 -1.96
N PHE A 421 22.75 0.60 -1.18
CA PHE A 421 22.68 2.00 -1.63
C PHE A 421 23.93 2.78 -1.26
#